data_AF-A0A2N1UK92-F1
#
_entry.id   AF-A0A2N1UK92-F1
#
_cell.length_a   1.000
_cell.length_b   1.000
_cell.length_c   1.000
_cell.angle_alpha   90.00
_cell.angle_beta   90.00
_cell.angle_gamma   90.00
#
_symmetry.space_group_name_H-M   'P 1'
#
loop_
_entity.id
_entity.type
_entity.pdbx_description
1 polymer ?
#
loop_
_entity_poly.entity_id
_entity_poly.type
_entity_poly.pdbx_seq_one_letter_code
_entity_poly.pdbx_strand_id
1 'polypeptide(L)'
;MKTFIKLFVLLLLVFLLSRAAGAADESYLHALRLFKGGDYKNAIVHLEKYAAQRPSPAAYYMLGYACYELRDFHKAQEYFDAAYLIDPDFAYNKIFEHSAFMDDELKLIHEALELSGGKEQIAYYADLVGSGLPQLLNNLGGQKIREELLTIIRESYCFDKIYPLVVNVFQSRFHKGHLMSVLSWLKTPVGRKMTMLEIEAGSPEGLKKIEAFGSEYEKIGEHRKKLLIRLEKAVNATEMNIEVVSVSLLEMLKTMQSQITGSRRMGSEQINAIVEKIRNIPRDQLMSNVMVSIACTYRDLSDKELEAGIQFYETAAGKWFNGTSIKAITSAIGKASREIGEKTGKSLNIPI
;
A
#
# COMPACT_ATOMS: atom_id res chain seq x y z
N MET A 1 -5.32 5.30 -8.12
CA MET A 1 -5.61 6.61 -8.72
C MET A 1 -6.35 7.43 -7.67
N LYS A 2 -7.67 7.69 -7.74
CA LYS A 2 -8.38 8.41 -6.67
C LYS A 2 -8.22 7.81 -5.26
N THR A 3 -7.80 6.55 -5.16
CA THR A 3 -7.32 5.92 -3.92
C THR A 3 -6.21 6.66 -3.19
N PHE A 4 -5.46 7.55 -3.85
CA PHE A 4 -4.43 8.37 -3.22
C PHE A 4 -5.03 9.68 -2.65
N ILE A 5 -6.07 10.25 -3.27
CA ILE A 5 -6.99 11.22 -2.60
C ILE A 5 -7.66 10.59 -1.35
N LYS A 6 -7.68 9.26 -1.25
CA LYS A 6 -8.21 8.55 -0.07
C LYS A 6 -7.13 8.25 0.99
N LEU A 7 -5.85 8.49 0.71
CA LEU A 7 -4.88 8.77 1.80
C LEU A 7 -5.18 10.14 2.43
N PHE A 8 -5.67 11.10 1.63
CA PHE A 8 -6.04 12.42 2.11
C PHE A 8 -7.32 12.40 3.00
N VAL A 9 -8.36 11.62 2.67
CA VAL A 9 -9.54 11.52 3.58
C VAL A 9 -9.24 10.67 4.83
N LEU A 10 -8.20 9.82 4.80
CA LEU A 10 -7.71 9.07 5.96
C LEU A 10 -7.30 9.96 7.14
N LEU A 11 -6.89 11.21 6.89
CA LEU A 11 -6.41 12.16 7.91
C LEU A 11 -7.39 12.35 9.07
N LEU A 12 -8.69 12.46 8.79
CA LEU A 12 -9.71 12.72 9.81
C LEU A 12 -9.90 11.55 10.81
N LEU A 13 -9.31 10.38 10.55
CA LEU A 13 -9.34 9.21 11.44
C LEU A 13 -7.96 8.75 11.92
N VAL A 14 -6.88 9.08 11.20
CA VAL A 14 -5.48 8.81 11.65
C VAL A 14 -5.13 9.53 12.96
N PHE A 15 -5.86 10.62 13.30
CA PHE A 15 -5.69 11.36 14.55
C PHE A 15 -6.13 10.60 15.82
N LEU A 16 -6.73 9.40 15.72
CA LEU A 16 -7.26 8.71 16.91
C LEU A 16 -6.43 7.51 17.39
N LEU A 17 -6.02 6.60 16.50
CA LEU A 17 -5.52 5.29 16.90
C LEU A 17 -4.33 4.85 16.04
N SER A 18 -3.13 5.06 16.60
CA SER A 18 -1.87 4.58 16.04
C SER A 18 -1.39 3.32 16.76
N ARG A 19 -0.54 2.54 16.06
CA ARG A 19 0.42 1.51 16.52
C ARG A 19 0.22 0.12 15.90
N ALA A 20 0.58 -0.11 14.61
CA ALA A 20 1.25 -1.35 14.14
C ALA A 20 2.04 -1.33 12.76
N ALA A 21 2.79 -2.38 12.31
CA ALA A 21 3.46 -2.59 10.96
C ALA A 21 3.47 -4.00 10.22
N GLY A 22 4.57 -4.74 9.98
CA GLY A 22 4.64 -5.99 9.13
C GLY A 22 4.83 -7.37 9.86
N ALA A 23 5.34 -8.50 9.28
CA ALA A 23 5.79 -8.83 7.89
C ALA A 23 6.05 -10.35 7.56
N ALA A 24 5.77 -10.83 6.31
CA ALA A 24 6.54 -11.86 5.53
C ALA A 24 5.90 -12.23 4.14
N ASP A 25 6.62 -12.04 3.02
CA ASP A 25 6.69 -12.87 1.77
C ASP A 25 7.52 -12.11 0.70
N GLU A 26 8.85 -12.17 0.78
CA GLU A 26 9.74 -11.19 0.12
C GLU A 26 11.02 -11.81 -0.51
N SER A 27 11.16 -13.14 -0.50
CA SER A 27 12.48 -13.79 -0.65
C SER A 27 13.03 -13.87 -2.08
N TYR A 28 12.20 -14.23 -3.08
CA TYR A 28 12.69 -14.62 -4.41
C TYR A 28 13.30 -13.46 -5.22
N LEU A 29 12.62 -12.32 -5.27
CA LEU A 29 13.10 -11.12 -5.99
C LEU A 29 14.31 -10.45 -5.32
N HIS A 30 14.62 -10.80 -4.07
CA HIS A 30 15.87 -10.42 -3.44
C HIS A 30 17.01 -11.38 -3.85
N ALA A 31 16.78 -12.69 -3.72
CA ALA A 31 17.68 -13.74 -4.21
C ALA A 31 18.11 -13.53 -5.68
N LEU A 32 17.16 -13.23 -6.57
CA LEU A 32 17.43 -13.03 -8.00
C LEU A 32 18.26 -11.78 -8.30
N ARG A 33 18.16 -10.72 -7.49
CA ARG A 33 19.01 -9.53 -7.62
C ARG A 33 20.44 -9.80 -7.14
N LEU A 34 20.59 -10.53 -6.03
CA LEU A 34 21.89 -10.99 -5.54
C LEU A 34 22.59 -11.89 -6.57
N PHE A 35 21.85 -12.84 -7.16
CA PHE A 35 22.32 -13.72 -8.22
C PHE A 35 22.72 -12.96 -9.50
N LYS A 36 21.86 -12.06 -10.02
CA LYS A 36 22.20 -11.16 -11.14
C LYS A 36 23.43 -10.27 -10.85
N GLY A 37 23.70 -9.98 -9.57
CA GLY A 37 24.85 -9.18 -9.13
C GLY A 37 26.12 -9.97 -8.78
N GLY A 38 26.12 -11.30 -8.93
CA GLY A 38 27.26 -12.16 -8.59
C GLY A 38 27.47 -12.41 -7.08
N ASP A 39 26.57 -11.95 -6.21
CA ASP A 39 26.59 -12.28 -4.77
C ASP A 39 25.94 -13.65 -4.54
N TYR A 40 26.63 -14.68 -5.02
CA TYR A 40 26.18 -16.06 -4.93
C TYR A 40 26.01 -16.56 -3.49
N LYS A 41 26.77 -16.00 -2.53
CA LYS A 41 26.68 -16.37 -1.11
C LYS A 41 25.35 -15.95 -0.50
N ASN A 42 24.98 -14.67 -0.64
CA ASN A 42 23.69 -14.21 -0.13
C ASN A 42 22.53 -14.71 -1.00
N ALA A 43 22.73 -14.89 -2.31
CA ALA A 43 21.72 -15.50 -3.18
C ALA A 43 21.28 -16.88 -2.67
N ILE A 44 22.22 -17.77 -2.32
CA ILE A 44 21.94 -19.11 -1.78
C ILE A 44 21.01 -19.03 -0.57
N VAL A 45 21.32 -18.20 0.43
CA VAL A 45 20.51 -18.08 1.67
C VAL A 45 19.05 -17.71 1.38
N HIS A 46 18.83 -16.81 0.40
CA HIS A 46 17.48 -16.39 0.02
C HIS A 46 16.77 -17.36 -0.94
N LEU A 47 17.52 -18.14 -1.71
CA LEU A 47 17.04 -19.20 -2.60
C LEU A 47 16.68 -20.48 -1.85
N GLU A 48 17.51 -20.97 -0.93
CA GLU A 48 17.22 -22.14 -0.08
C GLU A 48 15.91 -21.92 0.69
N LYS A 49 15.79 -20.74 1.33
CA LYS A 49 14.57 -20.34 2.05
C LYS A 49 13.33 -20.25 1.16
N TYR A 50 13.49 -19.92 -0.12
CA TYR A 50 12.38 -19.90 -1.09
C TYR A 50 12.04 -21.32 -1.57
N ALA A 51 13.03 -22.10 -2.00
CA ALA A 51 12.85 -23.45 -2.52
C ALA A 51 12.22 -24.39 -1.48
N ALA A 52 12.55 -24.23 -0.20
CA ALA A 52 11.92 -24.96 0.92
C ALA A 52 10.41 -24.66 1.09
N GLN A 53 9.90 -23.57 0.51
CA GLN A 53 8.48 -23.19 0.54
C GLN A 53 7.78 -23.39 -0.81
N ARG A 54 8.51 -23.19 -1.92
CA ARG A 54 8.04 -23.31 -3.30
C ARG A 54 9.18 -23.90 -4.17
N PRO A 55 9.33 -25.24 -4.21
CA PRO A 55 10.27 -25.91 -5.11
C PRO A 55 10.03 -25.46 -6.56
N SER A 56 11.09 -25.08 -7.27
CA SER A 56 10.99 -24.67 -8.68
C SER A 56 12.31 -24.91 -9.42
N PRO A 57 12.28 -25.24 -10.73
CA PRO A 57 13.50 -25.55 -11.46
C PRO A 57 14.42 -24.33 -11.59
N ALA A 58 13.86 -23.12 -11.69
CA ALA A 58 14.64 -21.88 -11.68
C ALA A 58 15.37 -21.65 -10.35
N ALA A 59 14.72 -21.88 -9.21
CA ALA A 59 15.36 -21.70 -7.91
C ALA A 59 16.48 -22.73 -7.67
N TYR A 60 16.26 -23.99 -8.05
CA TYR A 60 17.29 -25.02 -7.95
C TYR A 60 18.43 -24.81 -8.96
N TYR A 61 18.17 -24.42 -10.20
CA TYR A 61 19.23 -24.09 -11.16
C TYR A 61 20.09 -22.92 -10.66
N MET A 62 19.47 -21.88 -10.09
CA MET A 62 20.22 -20.76 -9.50
C MET A 62 21.04 -21.20 -8.28
N LEU A 63 20.54 -22.11 -7.45
CA LEU A 63 21.32 -22.71 -6.36
C LEU A 63 22.51 -23.52 -6.89
N GLY A 64 22.29 -24.38 -7.90
CA GLY A 64 23.33 -25.18 -8.54
C GLY A 64 24.44 -24.31 -9.14
N TYR A 65 24.06 -23.27 -9.87
CA TYR A 65 24.97 -22.30 -10.45
C TYR A 65 25.75 -21.51 -9.38
N ALA A 66 25.06 -21.04 -8.32
CA ALA A 66 25.71 -20.32 -7.23
C ALA A 66 26.71 -21.20 -6.45
N CYS A 67 26.38 -22.48 -6.23
CA CYS A 67 27.30 -23.46 -5.64
C CYS A 67 28.49 -23.74 -6.56
N TYR A 68 28.28 -23.86 -7.87
CA TYR A 68 29.33 -24.08 -8.87
C TYR A 68 30.36 -22.93 -8.89
N GLU A 69 29.90 -21.68 -8.93
CA GLU A 69 30.76 -20.48 -8.87
C GLU A 69 31.55 -20.39 -7.55
N LEU A 70 30.95 -20.84 -6.45
CA LEU A 70 31.60 -20.96 -5.14
C LEU A 70 32.45 -22.24 -4.98
N ARG A 71 32.54 -23.08 -6.02
CA ARG A 71 33.28 -24.36 -6.08
C ARG A 71 32.78 -25.46 -5.14
N ASP A 72 31.55 -25.35 -4.65
CA ASP A 72 30.84 -26.46 -4.00
C ASP A 72 30.20 -27.35 -5.08
N PHE A 73 31.04 -28.12 -5.77
CA PHE A 73 30.61 -28.93 -6.91
C PHE A 73 29.64 -30.06 -6.53
N HIS A 74 29.63 -30.49 -5.26
CA HIS A 74 28.70 -31.51 -4.76
C HIS A 74 27.28 -30.94 -4.70
N LYS A 75 27.08 -29.83 -3.97
CA LYS A 75 25.78 -29.15 -3.94
C LYS A 75 25.37 -28.63 -5.32
N ALA A 76 26.33 -28.20 -6.14
CA ALA A 76 26.05 -27.77 -7.51
C ALA A 76 25.33 -28.87 -8.28
N GLN A 77 25.85 -30.10 -8.25
CA GLN A 77 25.22 -31.25 -8.89
C GLN A 77 23.86 -31.57 -8.27
N GLU A 78 23.74 -31.68 -6.94
CA GLU A 78 22.47 -31.98 -6.25
C GLU A 78 21.33 -31.01 -6.67
N TYR A 79 21.65 -29.72 -6.78
CA TYR A 79 20.67 -28.71 -7.19
C TYR A 79 20.42 -28.66 -8.70
N PHE A 80 21.39 -29.00 -9.56
CA PHE A 80 21.11 -29.18 -10.99
C PHE A 80 20.23 -30.40 -11.24
N ASP A 81 20.53 -31.53 -10.61
CA ASP A 81 19.71 -32.75 -10.68
C ASP A 81 18.27 -32.47 -10.18
N ALA A 82 18.12 -31.70 -9.09
CA ALA A 82 16.81 -31.26 -8.60
C ALA A 82 16.08 -30.28 -9.53
N ALA A 83 16.79 -29.51 -10.37
CA ALA A 83 16.17 -28.64 -11.37
C ALA A 83 15.65 -29.43 -12.57
N TYR A 84 16.49 -30.30 -13.14
CA TYR A 84 16.13 -31.13 -14.30
C TYR A 84 15.11 -32.22 -13.98
N LEU A 85 14.99 -32.63 -12.71
CA LEU A 85 13.92 -33.52 -12.24
C LEU A 85 12.52 -32.86 -12.31
N ILE A 86 12.44 -31.52 -12.32
CA ILE A 86 11.17 -30.77 -12.38
C ILE A 86 10.85 -30.28 -13.80
N ASP A 87 11.86 -29.83 -14.54
CA ASP A 87 11.76 -29.47 -15.97
C ASP A 87 13.01 -30.01 -16.69
N PRO A 88 12.92 -31.18 -17.36
CA PRO A 88 14.05 -31.78 -18.08
C PRO A 88 14.58 -30.90 -19.23
N ASP A 89 13.73 -30.03 -19.79
CA ASP A 89 14.09 -29.06 -20.81
C ASP A 89 14.49 -27.70 -20.21
N PHE A 90 14.80 -27.62 -18.91
CA PHE A 90 15.13 -26.34 -18.27
C PHE A 90 16.44 -25.76 -18.83
N ALA A 91 16.43 -24.46 -19.12
CA ALA A 91 17.54 -23.75 -19.74
C ALA A 91 17.80 -22.42 -19.04
N TYR A 92 19.05 -21.96 -19.03
CA TYR A 92 19.48 -20.76 -18.32
C TYR A 92 18.64 -19.51 -18.65
N ASN A 93 18.18 -19.37 -19.90
CA ASN A 93 17.27 -18.30 -20.31
C ASN A 93 15.91 -18.32 -19.58
N LYS A 94 15.34 -19.50 -19.25
CA LYS A 94 14.05 -19.62 -18.53
C LYS A 94 14.10 -18.97 -17.13
N ILE A 95 15.27 -18.92 -16.49
CA ILE A 95 15.49 -18.18 -15.23
C ILE A 95 15.17 -16.68 -15.44
N PHE A 96 15.62 -16.14 -16.58
CA PHE A 96 15.55 -14.72 -16.86
C PHE A 96 14.36 -14.31 -17.71
N GLU A 97 13.70 -15.21 -18.42
CA GLU A 97 12.46 -14.92 -19.15
C GLU A 97 11.39 -14.40 -18.19
N HIS A 98 11.13 -15.13 -17.10
CA HIS A 98 10.22 -14.63 -16.06
C HIS A 98 10.75 -13.34 -15.44
N SER A 99 12.07 -13.18 -15.28
CA SER A 99 12.65 -11.91 -14.79
C SER A 99 12.47 -10.75 -15.75
N ALA A 100 12.56 -10.95 -17.06
CA ALA A 100 12.53 -9.91 -18.08
C ALA A 100 11.08 -9.48 -18.34
N PHE A 101 10.14 -10.43 -18.34
CA PHE A 101 8.72 -10.11 -18.25
C PHE A 101 8.43 -9.34 -16.95
N MET A 102 8.89 -9.81 -15.78
CA MET A 102 8.70 -9.08 -14.52
C MET A 102 9.38 -7.70 -14.48
N ASP A 103 10.53 -7.51 -15.12
CA ASP A 103 11.24 -6.22 -15.23
C ASP A 103 10.41 -5.23 -16.09
N ASP A 104 9.78 -5.71 -17.18
CA ASP A 104 8.82 -4.93 -18.00
C ASP A 104 7.49 -4.67 -17.26
N GLU A 105 6.95 -5.65 -16.53
CA GLU A 105 5.73 -5.49 -15.72
C GLU A 105 5.96 -4.48 -14.58
N LEU A 106 7.09 -4.59 -13.86
CA LEU A 106 7.53 -3.63 -12.85
C LEU A 106 7.64 -2.23 -13.44
N LYS A 107 8.29 -2.08 -14.60
CA LYS A 107 8.42 -0.79 -15.29
C LYS A 107 7.06 -0.16 -15.60
N LEU A 108 6.09 -0.94 -16.09
CA LEU A 108 4.73 -0.45 -16.34
C LEU A 108 3.96 -0.13 -15.04
N ILE A 109 4.17 -0.90 -13.96
CA ILE A 109 3.58 -0.64 -12.63
C ILE A 109 4.15 0.65 -12.04
N HIS A 110 5.47 0.83 -12.07
CA HIS A 110 6.15 2.05 -11.62
C HIS A 110 5.69 3.26 -12.43
N GLU A 111 5.64 3.16 -13.77
CA GLU A 111 5.12 4.24 -14.63
C GLU A 111 3.68 4.61 -14.27
N ALA A 112 2.81 3.63 -13.99
CA ALA A 112 1.42 3.87 -13.62
C ALA A 112 1.25 4.45 -12.20
N LEU A 113 2.13 4.09 -11.26
CA LEU A 113 2.15 4.65 -9.91
C LEU A 113 2.70 6.09 -9.89
N GLU A 114 3.70 6.40 -10.73
CA GLU A 114 4.21 7.75 -10.97
C GLU A 114 3.14 8.62 -11.65
N LEU A 115 2.63 8.20 -12.81
CA LEU A 115 1.67 8.98 -13.59
C LEU A 115 0.30 9.13 -12.93
N SER A 116 -0.01 8.38 -11.87
CA SER A 116 -1.22 8.56 -11.04
C SER A 116 -0.98 9.30 -9.72
N GLY A 117 0.22 9.85 -9.50
CA GLY A 117 0.58 10.59 -8.30
C GLY A 117 0.69 9.73 -7.04
N GLY A 118 0.70 8.40 -7.18
CA GLY A 118 0.63 7.47 -6.06
C GLY A 118 1.92 7.39 -5.26
N LYS A 119 3.06 7.61 -5.92
CA LYS A 119 4.38 7.66 -5.30
C LYS A 119 4.51 8.87 -4.37
N GLU A 120 4.12 10.04 -4.86
CA GLU A 120 4.09 11.33 -4.18
C GLU A 120 3.16 11.26 -2.96
N GLN A 121 1.95 10.71 -3.13
CA GLN A 121 0.96 10.63 -2.06
C GLN A 121 1.31 9.55 -1.01
N ILE A 122 2.09 8.52 -1.35
CA ILE A 122 2.72 7.62 -0.37
C ILE A 122 3.80 8.36 0.44
N ALA A 123 4.63 9.18 -0.21
CA ALA A 123 5.66 9.98 0.46
C ALA A 123 5.04 11.03 1.40
N TYR A 124 4.07 11.82 0.93
CA TYR A 124 3.34 12.79 1.75
C TYR A 124 2.64 12.14 2.95
N TYR A 125 2.11 10.93 2.81
CA TYR A 125 1.52 10.23 3.95
C TYR A 125 2.57 9.78 4.98
N ALA A 126 3.73 9.31 4.54
CA ALA A 126 4.85 9.00 5.43
C ALA A 126 5.34 10.25 6.20
N ASP A 127 5.52 11.37 5.50
CA ASP A 127 5.95 12.65 6.08
C ASP A 127 4.91 13.23 7.04
N LEU A 128 3.63 13.18 6.65
CA LEU A 128 2.50 13.64 7.46
C LEU A 128 2.37 12.82 8.75
N VAL A 129 2.40 11.49 8.65
CA VAL A 129 2.39 10.62 9.83
C VAL A 129 3.62 10.95 10.69
N GLY A 130 4.80 11.07 10.08
CA GLY A 130 6.03 11.45 10.78
C GLY A 130 5.99 12.82 11.49
N SER A 131 5.17 13.77 11.03
CA SER A 131 5.15 15.17 11.49
C SER A 131 3.93 15.56 12.32
N GLY A 132 2.78 14.92 12.16
CA GLY A 132 1.56 15.16 12.97
C GLY A 132 1.60 14.47 14.34
N LEU A 133 2.31 13.36 14.46
CA LEU A 133 2.37 12.56 15.70
C LEU A 133 2.89 13.28 16.95
N PRO A 134 3.90 14.17 16.92
CA PRO A 134 4.38 14.84 18.13
C PRO A 134 3.27 15.59 18.87
N GLN A 135 2.33 16.21 18.14
CA GLN A 135 1.18 16.91 18.74
C GLN A 135 0.18 15.93 19.37
N LEU A 136 -0.14 14.83 18.65
CA LEU A 136 -0.99 13.73 19.13
C LEU A 136 -0.50 13.10 20.42
N LEU A 137 0.81 12.84 20.48
CA LEU A 137 1.38 12.02 21.55
C LEU A 137 1.63 12.80 22.84
N ASN A 138 1.54 14.13 22.85
CA ASN A 138 1.72 14.96 24.04
C ASN A 138 0.90 14.48 25.26
N ASN A 139 -0.29 13.93 25.02
CA ASN A 139 -1.20 13.44 26.06
C ASN A 139 -0.98 11.95 26.43
N LEU A 140 0.02 11.27 25.86
CA LEU A 140 0.21 9.81 25.97
C LEU A 140 1.53 9.44 26.65
N GLY A 141 1.46 9.13 27.95
CA GLY A 141 2.57 8.54 28.72
C GLY A 141 3.76 9.48 28.95
N GLY A 142 4.84 8.93 29.53
CA GLY A 142 6.09 9.65 29.76
C GLY A 142 6.87 9.90 28.46
N GLN A 143 7.76 10.90 28.47
CA GLN A 143 8.52 11.36 27.30
C GLN A 143 9.19 10.22 26.51
N LYS A 144 9.91 9.31 27.19
CA LYS A 144 10.55 8.15 26.58
C LYS A 144 9.56 7.27 25.78
N ILE A 145 8.35 7.04 26.29
CA ILE A 145 7.32 6.24 25.62
C ILE A 145 6.82 6.95 24.35
N ARG A 146 6.80 8.29 24.34
CA ARG A 146 6.45 9.10 23.16
C ARG A 146 7.57 9.05 22.11
N GLU A 147 8.83 9.12 22.53
CA GLU A 147 9.99 9.08 21.64
C GLU A 147 10.19 7.69 21.00
N GLU A 148 10.07 6.61 21.79
CA GLU A 148 9.96 5.25 21.27
C GLU A 148 8.82 5.14 20.26
N LEU A 149 7.63 5.64 20.60
CA LEU A 149 6.46 5.58 19.74
C LEU A 149 6.64 6.34 18.41
N LEU A 150 7.13 7.58 18.44
CA LEU A 150 7.46 8.36 17.25
C LEU A 150 8.43 7.60 16.34
N THR A 151 9.49 7.03 16.94
CA THR A 151 10.51 6.26 16.24
C THR A 151 9.87 5.06 15.54
N ILE A 152 9.12 4.25 16.29
CA ILE A 152 8.53 3.03 15.74
C ILE A 152 7.50 3.33 14.66
N ILE A 153 6.68 4.40 14.77
CA ILE A 153 5.72 4.75 13.70
C ILE A 153 6.46 5.24 12.45
N ARG A 154 7.49 6.09 12.58
CA ARG A 154 8.32 6.56 11.44
C ARG A 154 9.05 5.40 10.74
N GLU A 155 9.60 4.45 11.50
CA GLU A 155 10.18 3.20 10.97
C GLU A 155 9.18 2.31 10.20
N SER A 156 7.88 2.53 10.37
CA SER A 156 6.81 1.65 9.92
C SER A 156 6.00 2.23 8.77
N TYR A 157 5.80 3.55 8.80
CA TYR A 157 5.20 4.37 7.75
C TYR A 157 6.28 5.20 7.06
N CYS A 158 7.22 4.54 6.39
CA CYS A 158 8.20 5.17 5.50
C CYS A 158 7.97 4.74 4.06
N PHE A 159 8.36 5.59 3.10
CA PHE A 159 8.23 5.32 1.67
C PHE A 159 8.83 3.96 1.28
N ASP A 160 10.04 3.66 1.76
CA ASP A 160 10.79 2.44 1.42
C ASP A 160 10.14 1.14 1.91
N LYS A 161 9.25 1.21 2.92
CA LYS A 161 8.40 0.07 3.32
C LYS A 161 7.07 0.05 2.58
N ILE A 162 6.38 1.18 2.44
CA ILE A 162 5.02 1.22 1.87
C ILE A 162 5.03 0.99 0.36
N TYR A 163 5.97 1.61 -0.37
CA TYR A 163 5.97 1.59 -1.83
C TYR A 163 6.20 0.20 -2.44
N PRO A 164 7.17 -0.63 -1.97
CA PRO A 164 7.31 -2.01 -2.46
C PRO A 164 6.08 -2.87 -2.20
N LEU A 165 5.35 -2.64 -1.10
CA LEU A 165 4.13 -3.40 -0.79
C LEU A 165 2.97 -3.05 -1.73
N VAL A 166 2.87 -1.79 -2.11
CA VAL A 166 1.93 -1.35 -3.15
C VAL A 166 2.29 -2.00 -4.49
N VAL A 167 3.57 -1.98 -4.88
CA VAL A 167 4.07 -2.63 -6.11
C VAL A 167 3.78 -4.14 -6.12
N ASN A 168 4.08 -4.85 -5.03
CA ASN A 168 3.83 -6.31 -4.92
C ASN A 168 2.34 -6.66 -5.11
N VAL A 169 1.41 -5.83 -4.62
CA VAL A 169 -0.03 -6.06 -4.84
C VAL A 169 -0.43 -5.78 -6.30
N PHE A 170 0.21 -4.81 -6.96
CA PHE A 170 0.03 -4.58 -8.39
C PHE A 170 0.59 -5.72 -9.25
N GLN A 171 1.74 -6.31 -8.89
CA GLN A 171 2.29 -7.51 -9.55
C GLN A 171 1.36 -8.72 -9.37
N SER A 172 0.94 -9.02 -8.12
CA SER A 172 0.05 -10.16 -7.84
C SER A 172 -1.36 -10.05 -8.44
N ARG A 173 -1.69 -8.90 -9.06
CA ARG A 173 -2.95 -8.64 -9.77
C ARG A 173 -2.73 -8.15 -11.20
N PHE A 174 -1.52 -8.28 -11.73
CA PHE A 174 -1.10 -7.67 -12.98
C PHE A 174 -2.01 -8.09 -14.15
N HIS A 175 -2.33 -7.12 -15.00
CA HIS A 175 -3.17 -7.35 -16.16
C HIS A 175 -2.80 -6.36 -17.27
N LYS A 176 -1.84 -6.74 -18.13
CA LYS A 176 -1.21 -5.88 -19.15
C LYS A 176 -2.21 -4.97 -19.90
N GLY A 177 -3.32 -5.53 -20.38
CA GLY A 177 -4.36 -4.76 -21.08
C GLY A 177 -4.94 -3.59 -20.27
N HIS A 178 -5.39 -3.85 -19.03
CA HIS A 178 -5.94 -2.81 -18.15
C HIS A 178 -4.88 -1.77 -17.78
N LEU A 179 -3.66 -2.19 -17.46
CA LEU A 179 -2.58 -1.26 -17.10
C LEU A 179 -2.18 -0.36 -18.27
N MET A 180 -2.13 -0.90 -19.50
CA MET A 180 -1.89 -0.10 -20.71
C MET A 180 -3.03 0.90 -20.98
N SER A 181 -4.30 0.52 -20.76
CA SER A 181 -5.42 1.46 -20.84
C SER A 181 -5.34 2.57 -19.78
N VAL A 182 -4.89 2.24 -18.56
CA VAL A 182 -4.66 3.23 -17.49
C VAL A 182 -3.53 4.18 -17.86
N LEU A 183 -2.38 3.67 -18.32
CA LEU A 183 -1.25 4.48 -18.77
C LEU A 183 -1.64 5.40 -19.94
N SER A 184 -2.43 4.90 -20.89
CA SER A 184 -2.95 5.70 -22.01
C SER A 184 -3.86 6.83 -21.52
N TRP A 185 -4.77 6.55 -20.58
CA TRP A 185 -5.64 7.56 -20.00
C TRP A 185 -4.88 8.61 -19.17
N LEU A 186 -3.96 8.18 -18.29
CA LEU A 186 -3.15 9.07 -17.45
C LEU A 186 -2.28 10.03 -18.27
N LYS A 187 -1.86 9.63 -19.49
CA LYS A 187 -1.08 10.47 -20.40
C LYS A 187 -1.90 11.57 -21.09
N THR A 188 -3.24 11.50 -21.07
CA THR A 188 -4.13 12.55 -21.64
C THR A 188 -4.04 13.87 -20.86
N PRO A 189 -4.40 15.02 -21.46
CA PRO A 189 -4.45 16.30 -20.74
C PRO A 189 -5.35 16.26 -19.51
N VAL A 190 -6.51 15.60 -19.61
CA VAL A 190 -7.45 15.44 -18.50
C VAL A 190 -6.86 14.56 -17.40
N GLY A 191 -6.30 13.39 -17.75
CA GLY A 191 -5.67 12.48 -16.78
C GLY A 191 -4.52 13.13 -16.00
N ARG A 192 -3.67 13.90 -16.68
CA ARG A 192 -2.59 14.68 -16.06
C ARG A 192 -3.13 15.79 -15.15
N LYS A 193 -4.12 16.57 -15.62
CA LYS A 193 -4.73 17.65 -14.82
C LYS A 193 -5.44 17.12 -13.57
N MET A 194 -6.12 15.98 -13.68
CA MET A 194 -6.68 15.27 -12.52
C MET A 194 -5.57 14.89 -11.55
N THR A 195 -4.54 14.16 -12.00
CA THR A 195 -3.43 13.73 -11.13
C THR A 195 -2.73 14.91 -10.42
N MET A 196 -2.51 16.03 -11.13
CA MET A 196 -1.93 17.24 -10.55
C MET A 196 -2.79 17.81 -9.41
N LEU A 197 -4.11 17.93 -9.62
CA LEU A 197 -5.06 18.39 -8.60
C LEU A 197 -5.16 17.38 -7.42
N GLU A 198 -5.07 16.08 -7.70
CA GLU A 198 -5.08 15.02 -6.68
C GLU A 198 -3.82 15.09 -5.79
N ILE A 199 -2.64 15.34 -6.37
CA ILE A 199 -1.37 15.57 -5.63
C ILE A 199 -1.42 16.88 -4.82
N GLU A 200 -1.93 17.98 -5.42
CA GLU A 200 -2.02 19.27 -4.73
C GLU A 200 -2.99 19.21 -3.54
N ALA A 201 -4.16 18.57 -3.71
CA ALA A 201 -5.08 18.31 -2.61
C ALA A 201 -4.40 17.51 -1.48
N GLY A 202 -3.55 16.54 -1.82
CA GLY A 202 -2.76 15.73 -0.89
C GLY A 202 -1.73 16.48 -0.03
N SER A 203 -1.46 17.76 -0.28
CA SER A 203 -0.43 18.52 0.46
C SER A 203 -0.96 19.17 1.76
N PRO A 204 -0.07 19.64 2.67
CA PRO A 204 -0.44 20.44 3.84
C PRO A 204 -1.22 21.72 3.51
N GLU A 205 -1.07 22.25 2.29
CA GLU A 205 -1.79 23.42 1.79
C GLU A 205 -3.13 23.02 1.18
N GLY A 206 -3.18 21.89 0.47
CA GLY A 206 -4.42 21.28 -0.02
C GLY A 206 -5.40 20.94 1.11
N LEU A 207 -4.87 20.42 2.23
CA LEU A 207 -5.62 20.18 3.46
C LEU A 207 -6.35 21.42 3.97
N LYS A 208 -5.63 22.54 4.13
CA LYS A 208 -6.20 23.82 4.61
C LYS A 208 -7.24 24.37 3.63
N LYS A 209 -7.05 24.20 2.31
CA LYS A 209 -8.03 24.60 1.28
C LYS A 209 -9.33 23.80 1.43
N ILE A 210 -9.24 22.50 1.67
CA ILE A 210 -10.40 21.60 1.78
C ILE A 210 -11.18 21.82 3.08
N GLU A 211 -10.48 22.07 4.20
CA GLU A 211 -11.12 22.45 5.46
C GLU A 211 -11.95 23.73 5.33
N ALA A 212 -11.39 24.77 4.68
CA ALA A 212 -12.11 26.03 4.42
C ALA A 212 -13.28 25.89 3.43
N PHE A 213 -13.21 24.93 2.50
CA PHE A 213 -14.18 24.79 1.40
C PHE A 213 -15.58 24.31 1.82
N GLY A 214 -15.76 23.82 3.05
CA GLY A 214 -17.06 23.31 3.53
C GLY A 214 -18.23 24.30 3.37
N SER A 215 -17.98 25.60 3.52
CA SER A 215 -19.00 26.65 3.33
C SER A 215 -19.28 27.03 1.86
N GLU A 216 -18.44 26.57 0.92
CA GLU A 216 -18.63 26.76 -0.52
C GLU A 216 -19.32 25.58 -1.19
N TYR A 217 -19.19 24.37 -0.63
CA TYR A 217 -19.80 23.14 -1.15
C TYR A 217 -21.31 23.29 -1.44
N GLU A 218 -22.06 23.99 -0.58
CA GLU A 218 -23.49 24.18 -0.81
C GLU A 218 -23.84 25.04 -2.02
N LYS A 219 -22.96 25.97 -2.39
CA LYS A 219 -23.12 26.89 -3.53
C LYS A 219 -22.91 26.18 -4.88
N ILE A 220 -22.44 24.93 -4.87
CA ILE A 220 -22.21 24.13 -6.09
C ILE A 220 -23.56 23.77 -6.73
N GLY A 221 -23.70 24.10 -8.01
CA GLY A 221 -24.93 23.82 -8.76
C GLY A 221 -25.23 22.33 -8.93
N GLU A 222 -26.52 21.99 -8.97
CA GLU A 222 -27.06 20.62 -8.98
C GLU A 222 -26.47 19.70 -10.05
N HIS A 223 -26.13 20.21 -11.23
CA HIS A 223 -25.48 19.42 -12.27
C HIS A 223 -24.08 18.94 -11.83
N ARG A 224 -23.26 19.85 -11.28
CA ARG A 224 -21.94 19.52 -10.74
C ARG A 224 -22.04 18.62 -9.52
N LYS A 225 -22.99 18.86 -8.58
CA LYS A 225 -23.25 17.94 -7.45
C LYS A 225 -23.53 16.51 -7.94
N LYS A 226 -24.35 16.33 -8.99
CA LYS A 226 -24.64 15.01 -9.60
C LYS A 226 -23.41 14.35 -10.25
N LEU A 227 -22.58 15.11 -10.97
CA LEU A 227 -21.31 14.60 -11.52
C LEU A 227 -20.37 14.13 -10.40
N LEU A 228 -20.21 14.92 -9.33
CA LEU A 228 -19.35 14.56 -8.20
C LEU A 228 -19.86 13.31 -7.44
N ILE A 229 -21.18 13.12 -7.31
CA ILE A 229 -21.76 11.90 -6.74
C ILE A 229 -21.49 10.66 -7.62
N ARG A 230 -21.58 10.79 -8.96
CA ARG A 230 -21.22 9.70 -9.88
C ARG A 230 -19.71 9.43 -9.84
N LEU A 231 -18.89 10.47 -9.72
CA LEU A 231 -17.43 10.39 -9.58
C LEU A 231 -17.00 9.65 -8.30
N GLU A 232 -17.68 9.90 -7.18
CA GLU A 232 -17.52 9.19 -5.90
C GLU A 232 -17.81 7.70 -6.09
N LYS A 233 -19.01 7.37 -6.59
CA LYS A 233 -19.47 5.99 -6.81
C LYS A 233 -18.56 5.22 -7.77
N ALA A 234 -18.11 5.86 -8.86
CA ALA A 234 -17.21 5.27 -9.84
C ALA A 234 -15.84 4.88 -9.27
N VAL A 235 -15.43 5.43 -8.11
CA VAL A 235 -14.20 5.01 -7.42
C VAL A 235 -14.43 4.39 -6.04
N ASN A 236 -15.65 4.40 -5.51
CA ASN A 236 -15.97 3.98 -4.16
C ASN A 236 -15.05 4.67 -3.13
N ALA A 237 -15.24 5.97 -2.89
CA ALA A 237 -14.36 6.73 -2.01
C ALA A 237 -14.68 6.49 -0.54
N THR A 238 -15.95 6.50 -0.20
CA THR A 238 -16.46 6.37 1.17
C THR A 238 -16.10 5.01 1.78
N GLU A 239 -16.37 3.88 1.10
CA GLU A 239 -16.08 2.56 1.69
C GLU A 239 -14.58 2.25 1.77
N MET A 240 -13.71 2.80 0.90
CA MET A 240 -12.25 2.59 1.07
C MET A 240 -11.74 3.24 2.37
N ASN A 241 -12.27 4.41 2.76
CA ASN A 241 -11.88 5.03 4.03
C ASN A 241 -12.29 4.14 5.21
N ILE A 242 -13.50 3.55 5.14
CA ILE A 242 -13.98 2.58 6.14
C ILE A 242 -13.08 1.33 6.14
N GLU A 243 -12.75 0.76 4.98
CA GLU A 243 -11.92 -0.44 4.83
C GLU A 243 -10.52 -0.23 5.40
N VAL A 244 -9.81 0.81 4.97
CA VAL A 244 -8.43 1.09 5.41
C VAL A 244 -8.40 1.33 6.92
N VAL A 245 -9.22 2.22 7.47
CA VAL A 245 -9.24 2.50 8.92
C VAL A 245 -9.62 1.25 9.71
N SER A 246 -10.59 0.45 9.24
CA SER A 246 -11.01 -0.79 9.91
C SER A 246 -9.90 -1.84 9.94
N VAL A 247 -9.18 -2.04 8.81
CA VAL A 247 -8.08 -3.02 8.73
C VAL A 247 -6.89 -2.55 9.54
N SER A 248 -6.51 -1.27 9.46
CA SER A 248 -5.44 -0.69 10.27
C SER A 248 -5.70 -0.93 11.75
N LEU A 249 -6.88 -0.58 12.24
CA LEU A 249 -7.20 -0.70 13.66
C LEU A 249 -7.31 -2.16 14.13
N LEU A 250 -7.89 -3.04 13.30
CA LEU A 250 -8.03 -4.46 13.61
C LEU A 250 -6.68 -5.13 13.81
N GLU A 251 -5.77 -4.97 12.84
CA GLU A 251 -4.42 -5.54 12.91
C GLU A 251 -3.65 -4.92 14.08
N MET A 252 -3.74 -3.59 14.29
CA MET A 252 -3.13 -2.87 15.41
C MET A 252 -3.52 -3.44 16.77
N LEU A 253 -4.82 -3.50 17.06
CA LEU A 253 -5.29 -3.91 18.38
C LEU A 253 -5.03 -5.40 18.61
N LYS A 254 -5.28 -6.25 17.60
CA LYS A 254 -5.06 -7.70 17.67
C LYS A 254 -3.60 -8.03 17.95
N THR A 255 -2.66 -7.31 17.33
CA THR A 255 -1.22 -7.59 17.42
C THR A 255 -0.61 -7.02 18.69
N MET A 256 -0.99 -5.80 19.10
CA MET A 256 -0.63 -5.23 20.41
C MET A 256 -1.13 -6.11 21.56
N GLN A 257 -2.39 -6.53 21.52
CA GLN A 257 -3.00 -7.39 22.55
C GLN A 257 -2.45 -8.83 22.50
N SER A 258 -1.85 -9.27 21.40
CA SER A 258 -1.18 -10.58 21.34
C SER A 258 0.04 -10.67 22.27
N GLN A 259 0.75 -9.56 22.46
CA GLN A 259 1.99 -9.50 23.24
C GLN A 259 1.73 -9.24 24.73
N ILE A 260 0.67 -8.50 25.08
CA ILE A 260 0.36 -8.13 26.47
C ILE A 260 0.04 -9.39 27.29
N THR A 261 0.72 -9.53 28.42
CA THR A 261 0.52 -10.63 29.38
C THR A 261 -0.29 -10.19 30.60
N GLY A 262 -1.21 -11.04 31.08
CA GLY A 262 -2.00 -10.81 32.29
C GLY A 262 -3.38 -10.15 32.05
N SER A 263 -4.04 -9.76 33.14
CA SER A 263 -5.45 -9.36 33.18
C SER A 263 -5.81 -8.03 32.50
N ARG A 264 -4.83 -7.31 31.94
CA ARG A 264 -5.04 -6.08 31.14
C ARG A 264 -5.30 -6.34 29.65
N ARG A 265 -5.29 -7.60 29.21
CA ARG A 265 -5.46 -7.98 27.80
C ARG A 265 -6.92 -7.93 27.36
N MET A 266 -7.20 -7.23 26.26
CA MET A 266 -8.52 -7.24 25.61
C MET A 266 -8.77 -8.55 24.87
N GLY A 267 -10.00 -9.06 24.95
CA GLY A 267 -10.44 -10.23 24.17
C GLY A 267 -10.70 -9.91 22.70
N SER A 268 -10.59 -10.91 21.82
CA SER A 268 -10.84 -10.76 20.38
C SER A 268 -12.22 -10.17 20.05
N GLU A 269 -13.24 -10.51 20.85
CA GLU A 269 -14.60 -9.97 20.69
C GLU A 269 -14.66 -8.47 20.98
N GLN A 270 -13.93 -7.99 21.99
CA GLN A 270 -13.85 -6.56 22.34
C GLN A 270 -13.16 -5.77 21.22
N ILE A 271 -12.09 -6.33 20.64
CA ILE A 271 -11.38 -5.75 19.50
C ILE A 271 -12.29 -5.68 18.28
N ASN A 272 -13.00 -6.78 17.96
CA ASN A 272 -13.97 -6.82 16.87
C ASN A 272 -15.10 -5.79 17.09
N ALA A 273 -15.64 -5.68 18.30
CA ALA A 273 -16.69 -4.71 18.64
C ALA A 273 -16.23 -3.23 18.53
N ILE A 274 -14.94 -2.94 18.69
CA ILE A 274 -14.37 -1.62 18.42
C ILE A 274 -14.32 -1.36 16.90
N VAL A 275 -13.85 -2.33 16.12
CA VAL A 275 -13.74 -2.22 14.65
C VAL A 275 -15.12 -2.15 13.98
N GLU A 276 -16.10 -2.91 14.48
CA GLU A 276 -17.48 -2.86 13.99
C GLU A 276 -18.14 -1.48 14.21
N LYS A 277 -17.76 -0.72 15.26
CA LYS A 277 -18.24 0.66 15.40
C LYS A 277 -17.77 1.56 14.25
N ILE A 278 -16.60 1.32 13.69
CA ILE A 278 -16.09 2.06 12.51
C ILE A 278 -16.80 1.59 11.23
N ARG A 279 -16.98 0.27 11.08
CA ARG A 279 -17.69 -0.34 9.92
C ARG A 279 -19.16 0.05 9.85
N ASN A 280 -19.76 0.45 10.97
CA ASN A 280 -21.18 0.83 11.07
C ASN A 280 -21.40 2.34 11.32
N ILE A 281 -20.39 3.19 11.05
CA ILE A 281 -20.62 4.64 10.93
C ILE A 281 -21.64 4.90 9.80
N PRO A 282 -22.61 5.83 9.97
CA PRO A 282 -23.56 6.20 8.93
C PRO A 282 -22.84 6.67 7.65
N ARG A 283 -23.16 6.04 6.51
CA ARG A 283 -22.51 6.32 5.22
C ARG A 283 -22.69 7.78 4.82
N ASP A 284 -23.88 8.34 5.00
CA ASP A 284 -24.20 9.72 4.61
C ASP A 284 -23.31 10.75 5.34
N GLN A 285 -22.96 10.49 6.60
CA GLN A 285 -22.07 11.35 7.39
C GLN A 285 -20.64 11.35 6.83
N LEU A 286 -20.09 10.18 6.49
CA LEU A 286 -18.77 10.06 5.88
C LEU A 286 -18.77 10.60 4.44
N MET A 287 -19.85 10.32 3.69
CA MET A 287 -20.00 10.73 2.30
C MET A 287 -20.08 12.26 2.18
N SER A 288 -20.67 12.96 3.14
CA SER A 288 -20.64 14.44 3.19
C SER A 288 -19.20 14.99 3.19
N ASN A 289 -18.35 14.51 4.11
CA ASN A 289 -16.94 14.93 4.19
C ASN A 289 -16.14 14.54 2.93
N VAL A 290 -16.37 13.32 2.41
CA VAL A 290 -15.79 12.84 1.15
C VAL A 290 -16.18 13.73 -0.03
N MET A 291 -17.44 14.17 -0.08
CA MET A 291 -17.97 15.02 -1.15
C MET A 291 -17.40 16.44 -1.11
N VAL A 292 -17.17 17.02 0.08
CA VAL A 292 -16.47 18.32 0.23
C VAL A 292 -15.04 18.23 -0.31
N SER A 293 -14.30 17.18 0.07
CA SER A 293 -12.93 16.91 -0.43
C SER A 293 -12.90 16.72 -1.96
N ILE A 294 -13.77 15.87 -2.50
CA ILE A 294 -13.91 15.61 -3.94
C ILE A 294 -14.29 16.88 -4.71
N ALA A 295 -15.21 17.68 -4.18
CA ALA A 295 -15.67 18.91 -4.81
C ALA A 295 -14.56 19.97 -4.88
N CYS A 296 -13.80 20.15 -3.80
CA CYS A 296 -12.69 21.09 -3.76
C CYS A 296 -11.55 20.66 -4.69
N THR A 297 -11.14 19.38 -4.62
CA THR A 297 -10.07 18.80 -5.46
C THR A 297 -10.33 19.02 -6.95
N TYR A 298 -11.58 18.87 -7.40
CA TYR A 298 -11.94 18.97 -8.82
C TYR A 298 -12.71 20.25 -9.18
N ARG A 299 -12.63 21.30 -8.35
CA ARG A 299 -13.28 22.60 -8.62
C ARG A 299 -12.78 23.23 -9.93
N ASP A 300 -11.49 23.06 -10.22
CA ASP A 300 -10.78 23.64 -11.37
C ASP A 300 -10.89 22.78 -12.65
N LEU A 301 -11.71 21.72 -12.63
CA LEU A 301 -12.18 21.00 -13.83
C LEU A 301 -13.49 21.61 -14.35
N SER A 302 -13.64 21.69 -15.67
CA SER A 302 -14.93 21.84 -16.32
C SER A 302 -15.78 20.56 -16.23
N ASP A 303 -17.09 20.68 -16.42
CA ASP A 303 -18.01 19.52 -16.38
C ASP A 303 -17.62 18.44 -17.40
N LYS A 304 -17.07 18.84 -18.56
CA LYS A 304 -16.62 17.94 -19.63
C LYS A 304 -15.35 17.17 -19.24
N GLU A 305 -14.38 17.82 -18.59
CA GLU A 305 -13.18 17.15 -18.07
C GLU A 305 -13.54 16.17 -16.95
N LEU A 306 -14.44 16.59 -16.05
CA LEU A 306 -14.94 15.76 -14.97
C LEU A 306 -15.68 14.53 -15.51
N GLU A 307 -16.59 14.70 -16.47
CA GLU A 307 -17.32 13.61 -17.13
C GLU A 307 -16.39 12.61 -17.85
N ALA A 308 -15.38 13.09 -18.58
CA ALA A 308 -14.39 12.21 -19.20
C ALA A 308 -13.64 11.37 -18.15
N GLY A 309 -13.29 11.98 -17.02
CA GLY A 309 -12.72 11.27 -15.88
C GLY A 309 -13.66 10.20 -15.31
N ILE A 310 -14.94 10.53 -15.11
CA ILE A 310 -15.97 9.57 -14.65
C ILE A 310 -16.04 8.36 -15.59
N GLN A 311 -16.20 8.61 -16.90
CA GLN A 311 -16.33 7.55 -17.91
C GLN A 311 -15.13 6.61 -17.90
N PHE A 312 -13.89 7.12 -17.76
CA PHE A 312 -12.71 6.27 -17.62
C PHE A 312 -12.79 5.38 -16.37
N TYR A 313 -13.13 5.93 -15.20
CA TYR A 313 -13.22 5.15 -13.95
C TYR A 313 -14.34 4.10 -13.99
N GLU A 314 -15.38 4.28 -14.81
CA GLU A 314 -16.44 3.30 -15.03
C GLU A 314 -16.04 2.14 -15.95
N THR A 315 -14.92 2.23 -16.69
CA THR A 315 -14.40 1.12 -17.52
C THR A 315 -13.88 -0.06 -16.69
N ALA A 316 -13.72 -1.23 -17.31
CA ALA A 316 -13.06 -2.38 -16.67
C ALA A 316 -11.63 -2.05 -16.20
N ALA A 317 -10.87 -1.29 -16.99
CA ALA A 317 -9.51 -0.88 -16.63
C ALA A 317 -9.49 0.11 -15.44
N GLY A 318 -10.36 1.11 -15.44
CA GLY A 318 -10.51 2.06 -14.34
C GLY A 318 -10.94 1.38 -13.03
N LYS A 319 -11.92 0.47 -13.10
CA LYS A 319 -12.37 -0.38 -11.98
C LYS A 319 -11.26 -1.31 -11.48
N TRP A 320 -10.54 -1.99 -12.38
CA TRP A 320 -9.40 -2.85 -12.02
C TRP A 320 -8.29 -2.06 -11.32
N PHE A 321 -7.90 -0.89 -11.86
CA PHE A 321 -6.84 -0.08 -11.27
C PHE A 321 -7.25 0.48 -9.90
N ASN A 322 -8.47 0.98 -9.78
CA ASN A 322 -9.01 1.47 -8.51
C ASN A 322 -9.09 0.35 -7.47
N GLY A 323 -9.69 -0.81 -7.79
CA GLY A 323 -9.80 -1.95 -6.88
C GLY A 323 -8.46 -2.64 -6.55
N THR A 324 -7.48 -2.56 -7.45
CA THR A 324 -6.09 -2.98 -7.17
C THR A 324 -5.40 -1.98 -6.27
N SER A 325 -5.55 -0.67 -6.52
CA SER A 325 -5.03 0.39 -5.65
C SER A 325 -5.61 0.34 -4.23
N ILE A 326 -6.93 0.06 -4.08
CA ILE A 326 -7.57 -0.12 -2.76
C ILE A 326 -6.87 -1.25 -2.02
N LYS A 327 -6.84 -2.48 -2.59
CA LYS A 327 -6.19 -3.63 -1.96
C LYS A 327 -4.70 -3.39 -1.70
N ALA A 328 -4.01 -2.65 -2.57
CA ALA A 328 -2.60 -2.31 -2.41
C ALA A 328 -2.38 -1.42 -1.18
N ILE A 329 -3.18 -0.37 -1.02
CA ILE A 329 -3.11 0.53 0.14
C ILE A 329 -3.61 -0.17 1.42
N THR A 330 -4.76 -0.87 1.40
CA THR A 330 -5.24 -1.64 2.55
C THR A 330 -4.23 -2.70 2.99
N SER A 331 -3.56 -3.38 2.06
CA SER A 331 -2.53 -4.38 2.39
C SER A 331 -1.21 -3.76 2.82
N ALA A 332 -0.78 -2.65 2.22
CA ALA A 332 0.44 -1.95 2.61
C ALA A 332 0.29 -1.24 3.95
N ILE A 333 -0.88 -0.65 4.23
CA ILE A 333 -1.23 -0.04 5.52
C ILE A 333 -1.61 -1.11 6.56
N GLY A 334 -2.15 -2.27 6.16
CA GLY A 334 -2.34 -3.43 7.03
C GLY A 334 -1.01 -4.10 7.45
N LYS A 335 -0.07 -4.25 6.51
CA LYS A 335 1.37 -4.54 6.78
C LYS A 335 2.15 -3.26 7.19
N ALA A 336 1.45 -2.15 7.40
CA ALA A 336 1.85 -1.03 8.24
C ALA A 336 0.90 -0.92 9.46
N SER A 337 0.32 -2.07 9.90
CA SER A 337 -0.56 -2.20 11.07
C SER A 337 -0.44 -3.57 11.82
N ARG A 338 0.73 -4.25 11.83
CA ARG A 338 1.20 -5.39 12.69
C ARG A 338 2.49 -5.19 13.61
N GLU A 339 3.71 -4.92 13.10
CA GLU A 339 4.94 -4.50 13.89
C GLU A 339 4.80 -3.40 14.98
N ILE A 340 4.42 -2.12 14.74
CA ILE A 340 4.44 -1.07 15.81
C ILE A 340 3.67 -1.56 17.05
N GLY A 341 2.57 -2.30 16.91
CA GLY A 341 1.73 -2.87 17.95
C GLY A 341 2.41 -4.03 18.63
N GLU A 342 3.10 -4.90 17.89
CA GLU A 342 4.02 -5.87 18.48
C GLU A 342 5.12 -5.20 19.30
N LYS A 343 5.86 -4.25 18.72
CA LYS A 343 6.89 -3.42 19.38
C LYS A 343 6.31 -2.64 20.57
N THR A 344 5.04 -2.26 20.51
CA THR A 344 4.29 -1.54 21.56
C THR A 344 3.90 -2.43 22.71
N GLY A 345 3.30 -3.59 22.45
CA GLY A 345 2.99 -4.57 23.47
C GLY A 345 4.27 -5.09 24.13
N LYS A 346 5.39 -5.12 23.40
CA LYS A 346 6.73 -5.32 23.96
C LYS A 346 7.16 -4.14 24.88
N SER A 347 7.11 -2.87 24.44
CA SER A 347 7.39 -1.70 25.31
C SER A 347 6.45 -1.59 26.53
N LEU A 348 5.20 -2.06 26.42
CA LEU A 348 4.19 -2.03 27.50
C LEU A 348 4.29 -3.23 28.46
N ASN A 349 5.09 -4.26 28.14
CA ASN A 349 5.40 -5.39 29.02
C ASN A 349 6.63 -5.15 29.91
N ILE A 350 7.30 -3.99 29.78
CA ILE A 350 8.41 -3.62 30.67
C ILE A 350 7.85 -3.39 32.09
N PRO A 351 8.32 -4.11 33.13
CA PRO A 351 7.91 -3.83 34.50
C PRO A 351 8.39 -2.44 34.94
N ILE A 352 7.58 -1.77 35.76
CA ILE A 352 7.88 -0.48 36.40
C ILE A 352 8.65 -0.72 37.69
#